data_AF-A0A1Q7ZB12-F1
#
_entry.id   AF-A0A1Q7ZB12-F1
#
_cell.length_a   1.000
_cell.length_b   1.000
_cell.length_c   1.000
_cell.angle_alpha   90.00
_cell.angle_beta   90.00
_cell.angle_gamma   90.00
#
_symmetry.space_group_name_H-M   'P 1'
#
loop_
_entity.id
_entity.type
_entity.pdbx_description
1 polymer ?
#
loop_
_entity_poly.entity_id
_entity_poly.type
_entity_poly.pdbx_seq_one_letter_code
_entity_poly.pdbx_strand_id
1 'polypeptide(L)'
;ECQAIYDEILGQLGVHQTKENETSASREFSTDINAGGEAGIPFVAKGKAEATAGVGTAHEEKETTAPIGRSGESLSFLAIAIKKSGRRVVIEDFHYIPEESKKRFAVDIKALLEYGISFILVGAWEEPQVLVAYNGDLSGRVDEINLRWTDGELREVLRLGQEALNISIAPHISREMVTDSSGNIGLLQRIAEKLCTQADIFQSAPEQLPIDDHHLLANARLEICREEAQRYRKFGWSVSDGFANSNERTKGIYMRIIQVCVEATEAELLAGLPQDAIIERIQKLDSEITANSIRNALNRLDALQAEKAIYPVVATFNPVGKILNLADRELLFYRKY
;
A
#
# COMPACT_ATOMS: atom_id res chain seq x y z
N GLU A 1 9.27 -3.57 -12.32
CA GLU A 1 8.38 -3.35 -11.17
C GLU A 1 7.25 -4.38 -11.10
N CYS A 2 6.36 -4.51 -12.10
CA CYS A 2 5.37 -5.62 -12.11
C CYS A 2 6.05 -7.01 -11.98
N GLN A 3 7.20 -7.18 -12.64
CA GLN A 3 8.04 -8.37 -12.51
C GLN A 3 8.47 -8.66 -11.06
N ALA A 4 8.71 -7.64 -10.23
CA ALA A 4 9.13 -7.83 -8.85
C ALA A 4 8.01 -8.47 -8.00
N ILE A 5 6.74 -8.20 -8.31
CA ILE A 5 5.58 -8.86 -7.69
C ILE A 5 5.63 -10.35 -8.02
N TYR A 6 5.88 -10.71 -9.28
CA TYR A 6 5.92 -12.10 -9.72
C TYR A 6 7.13 -12.85 -9.18
N ASP A 7 8.29 -12.20 -9.15
CA ASP A 7 9.51 -12.73 -8.56
C ASP A 7 9.32 -13.00 -7.06
N GLU A 8 8.66 -12.09 -6.33
CA GLU A 8 8.34 -12.27 -4.92
C GLU A 8 7.39 -13.45 -4.70
N ILE A 9 6.33 -13.57 -5.50
CA ILE A 9 5.41 -14.73 -5.45
C ILE A 9 6.20 -16.03 -5.66
N LEU A 10 7.02 -16.10 -6.71
CA LEU A 10 7.84 -17.27 -7.00
C LEU A 10 8.84 -17.56 -5.88
N GLY A 11 9.45 -16.53 -5.31
CA GLY A 11 10.35 -16.61 -4.15
C GLY A 11 9.67 -17.23 -2.94
N GLN A 12 8.46 -16.78 -2.58
CA GLN A 12 7.67 -17.35 -1.47
C GLN A 12 7.20 -18.78 -1.73
N LEU A 13 7.09 -19.17 -3.00
CA LEU A 13 6.82 -20.55 -3.41
C LEU A 13 8.08 -21.44 -3.44
N GLY A 14 9.26 -20.88 -3.17
CA GLY A 14 10.54 -21.60 -3.21
C GLY A 14 10.96 -21.98 -4.63
N VAL A 15 10.48 -21.25 -5.64
CA VAL A 15 10.86 -21.45 -7.04
C VAL A 15 12.16 -20.71 -7.28
N HIS A 16 13.24 -21.44 -7.51
CA HIS A 16 14.55 -20.88 -7.82
C HIS A 16 14.87 -21.08 -9.30
N GLN A 17 15.32 -20.02 -9.98
CA GLN A 17 15.93 -20.15 -11.30
C GLN A 17 17.40 -20.56 -11.13
N THR A 18 17.81 -21.66 -11.74
CA THR A 18 19.22 -21.99 -11.94
C THR A 18 19.79 -21.05 -12.99
N LYS A 19 20.72 -20.15 -12.61
CA LYS A 19 21.49 -19.36 -13.57
C LYS A 19 22.61 -20.23 -14.13
N GLU A 20 22.56 -20.52 -15.43
CA GLU A 20 23.73 -20.99 -16.18
C GLU A 20 24.66 -19.81 -16.45
N ASN A 21 25.95 -19.99 -16.23
CA ASN A 21 26.97 -19.01 -16.63
C ASN A 21 27.10 -19.05 -18.16
N GLU A 22 26.78 -17.94 -18.83
CA GLU A 22 26.94 -17.78 -20.27
C GLU A 22 28.40 -18.00 -20.69
N THR A 23 28.63 -18.98 -21.57
CA THR A 23 29.80 -19.00 -22.44
C THR A 23 29.34 -19.11 -23.89
N SER A 24 29.36 -17.97 -24.59
CA SER A 24 29.47 -17.78 -26.05
C SER A 24 29.14 -18.95 -27.01
N ALA A 25 28.16 -18.70 -27.89
CA ALA A 25 28.28 -18.69 -29.37
C ALA A 25 27.13 -19.38 -30.13
N SER A 26 26.82 -18.78 -31.28
CA SER A 26 26.04 -19.25 -32.44
C SER A 26 24.53 -19.47 -32.31
N ARG A 27 23.81 -18.67 -33.11
CA ARG A 27 22.50 -18.98 -33.68
C ARG A 27 22.59 -20.30 -34.46
N GLU A 28 21.66 -21.21 -34.22
CA GLU A 28 21.06 -22.02 -35.27
C GLU A 28 19.63 -22.42 -34.87
N PHE A 29 18.72 -22.25 -35.82
CA PHE A 29 17.29 -22.54 -35.71
C PHE A 29 17.09 -23.98 -36.19
N SER A 30 16.61 -24.88 -35.32
CA SER A 30 16.05 -26.16 -35.75
C SER A 30 14.70 -26.39 -35.07
N THR A 31 13.65 -26.26 -35.88
CA THR A 31 12.33 -26.83 -35.63
C THR A 31 12.39 -28.34 -35.82
N ASP A 32 12.04 -29.12 -34.80
CA ASP A 32 11.54 -30.47 -34.99
C ASP A 32 10.37 -30.75 -34.03
N ILE A 33 9.22 -31.03 -34.64
CA ILE A 33 7.99 -31.50 -34.00
C ILE A 33 8.09 -33.03 -33.96
N ASN A 34 7.91 -33.64 -32.79
CA ASN A 34 7.28 -34.96 -32.74
C ASN A 34 6.62 -35.33 -31.41
N ALA A 35 5.62 -36.20 -31.58
CA ALA A 35 4.55 -36.56 -30.68
C ALA A 35 4.93 -37.52 -29.55
N GLY A 36 4.17 -37.44 -28.45
CA GLY A 36 3.68 -38.59 -27.69
C GLY A 36 4.63 -39.23 -26.67
N GLY A 37 4.27 -39.17 -25.39
CA GLY A 37 4.81 -40.08 -24.37
C GLY A 37 4.80 -39.50 -22.96
N GLU A 38 4.06 -40.14 -22.07
CA GLU A 38 4.11 -39.92 -20.62
C GLU A 38 5.52 -40.18 -20.07
N ALA A 39 6.09 -39.23 -19.33
CA ALA A 39 7.25 -39.49 -18.48
C ALA A 39 7.24 -38.53 -17.28
N GLY A 40 7.14 -39.13 -16.09
CA GLY A 40 7.07 -38.46 -14.80
C GLY A 40 8.33 -37.64 -14.47
N ILE A 41 8.13 -36.57 -13.72
CA ILE A 41 9.20 -35.75 -13.17
C ILE A 41 9.67 -36.41 -11.86
N PRO A 42 10.95 -36.77 -11.68
CA PRO A 42 11.43 -37.28 -10.40
C PRO A 42 11.52 -36.12 -9.39
N PHE A 43 10.80 -36.29 -8.28
CA PHE A 43 10.87 -35.46 -7.10
C PHE A 43 12.17 -35.80 -6.35
N VAL A 44 13.07 -34.83 -6.15
CA VAL A 44 14.32 -35.07 -5.42
C VAL A 44 14.04 -35.24 -3.93
N ALA A 45 14.12 -36.48 -3.46
CA ALA A 45 14.08 -36.84 -2.05
C ALA A 45 15.41 -36.50 -1.37
N LYS A 46 15.36 -35.76 -0.26
CA LYS A 46 16.49 -35.56 0.65
C LYS A 46 16.89 -36.90 1.29
N GLY A 47 18.15 -37.31 1.10
CA GLY A 47 18.77 -38.43 1.82
C GLY A 47 20.25 -38.17 2.10
N LYS A 48 20.63 -38.13 3.38
CA LYS A 48 22.01 -38.20 3.87
C LYS A 48 22.47 -39.67 3.87
N ALA A 49 23.64 -39.99 3.31
CA ALA A 49 24.70 -40.87 3.87
C ALA A 49 25.66 -41.45 2.79
N GLU A 50 26.93 -41.03 2.89
CA GLU A 50 28.24 -41.73 2.82
C GLU A 50 28.61 -42.84 1.79
N ALA A 51 29.79 -42.62 1.17
CA ALA A 51 30.81 -43.55 0.63
C ALA A 51 30.46 -44.38 -0.64
N THR A 52 31.28 -44.54 -1.70
CA THR A 52 32.75 -44.60 -1.85
C THR A 52 33.15 -44.53 -3.34
N ALA A 53 34.30 -43.89 -3.60
CA ALA A 53 35.29 -44.08 -4.68
C ALA A 53 34.86 -44.62 -6.08
N GLY A 54 35.05 -43.79 -7.10
CA GLY A 54 35.17 -44.19 -8.51
C GLY A 54 35.48 -43.00 -9.41
N VAL A 55 36.73 -42.88 -9.84
CA VAL A 55 37.20 -41.84 -10.77
C VAL A 55 36.53 -42.04 -12.14
N GLY A 56 35.73 -41.06 -12.53
CA GLY A 56 35.19 -40.91 -13.87
C GLY A 56 34.63 -39.50 -14.00
N THR A 57 35.42 -38.58 -14.56
CA THR A 57 34.96 -37.25 -14.96
C THR A 57 33.97 -37.41 -16.11
N ALA A 58 32.71 -37.69 -15.78
CA ALA A 58 31.59 -37.46 -16.67
C ALA A 58 31.17 -35.99 -16.48
N HIS A 59 31.54 -35.14 -17.43
CA HIS A 59 30.83 -33.88 -17.64
C HIS A 59 29.40 -34.26 -18.08
N GLU A 60 28.47 -34.37 -17.12
CA GLU A 60 27.06 -34.25 -17.42
C GLU A 60 26.77 -32.77 -17.65
N GLU A 61 26.91 -32.36 -18.91
CA GLU A 61 26.35 -31.11 -19.39
C GLU A 61 24.83 -31.29 -19.42
N LYS A 62 24.17 -30.79 -18.39
CA LYS A 62 22.73 -30.93 -18.21
C LYS A 62 22.04 -29.78 -18.95
N GLU A 63 21.94 -29.89 -20.27
CA GLU A 63 21.10 -29.00 -21.07
C GLU A 63 19.63 -29.16 -20.64
N THR A 64 19.16 -28.28 -19.76
CA THR A 64 17.72 -28.12 -19.51
C THR A 64 17.16 -27.12 -20.51
N THR A 65 16.74 -27.61 -21.67
CA THR A 65 15.90 -26.83 -22.60
C THR A 65 14.50 -26.65 -21.99
N ALA A 66 14.18 -25.44 -21.53
CA ALA A 66 12.82 -25.09 -21.19
C ALA A 66 12.04 -24.81 -22.49
N PRO A 67 10.84 -25.40 -22.69
CA PRO A 67 9.96 -25.01 -23.80
C PRO A 67 9.74 -23.49 -23.81
N ILE A 68 9.70 -22.87 -24.99
CA ILE A 68 9.30 -21.46 -25.15
C ILE A 68 7.94 -21.28 -24.45
N GLY A 69 7.90 -20.41 -23.43
CA GLY A 69 6.76 -20.22 -22.54
C GLY A 69 6.92 -20.79 -21.11
N ARG A 70 8.08 -21.35 -20.76
CA ARG A 70 8.42 -21.81 -19.40
C ARG A 70 9.67 -21.15 -18.79
N SER A 71 10.07 -19.97 -19.26
CA SER A 71 10.97 -19.11 -18.47
C SER A 71 10.22 -18.60 -17.23
N GLY A 72 10.92 -18.33 -16.13
CA GLY A 72 10.32 -17.82 -14.89
C GLY A 72 9.62 -16.45 -15.03
N GLU A 73 9.67 -15.86 -16.22
CA GLU A 73 9.06 -14.58 -16.59
C GLU A 73 7.68 -14.75 -17.26
N SER A 74 7.27 -15.97 -17.64
CA SER A 74 5.98 -16.19 -18.28
C SER A 74 4.83 -16.28 -17.27
N LEU A 75 3.74 -15.56 -17.49
CA LEU A 75 2.51 -15.65 -16.67
C LEU A 75 1.96 -17.09 -16.59
N SER A 76 2.17 -17.90 -17.62
CA SER A 76 1.77 -19.31 -17.61
C SER A 76 2.60 -20.14 -16.63
N PHE A 77 3.90 -19.85 -16.50
CA PHE A 77 4.77 -20.49 -15.51
C PHE A 77 4.37 -20.08 -14.09
N LEU A 78 4.14 -18.78 -13.87
CA LEU A 78 3.64 -18.26 -12.60
C LEU A 78 2.33 -18.95 -12.20
N ALA A 79 1.37 -19.07 -13.12
CA ALA A 79 0.10 -19.75 -12.87
C ALA A 79 0.29 -21.23 -12.53
N ILE A 80 1.18 -21.95 -13.21
CA ILE A 80 1.50 -23.35 -12.90
C ILE A 80 2.11 -23.46 -11.49
N ALA A 81 3.04 -22.58 -11.14
CA ALA A 81 3.67 -22.57 -9.82
C ALA A 81 2.65 -22.33 -8.70
N ILE A 82 1.79 -21.31 -8.86
CA ILE A 82 0.73 -21.00 -7.90
C ILE A 82 -0.24 -22.17 -7.75
N LYS A 83 -0.72 -22.75 -8.86
CA LYS A 83 -1.63 -23.91 -8.82
C LYS A 83 -1.01 -25.11 -8.11
N LYS A 84 0.23 -25.45 -8.43
CA LYS A 84 0.95 -26.57 -7.80
C LYS A 84 1.12 -26.37 -6.31
N SER A 85 1.28 -25.12 -5.86
CA SER A 85 1.41 -24.81 -4.44
C SER A 85 0.12 -25.01 -3.64
N GLY A 86 -1.05 -24.98 -4.30
CA GLY A 86 -2.35 -24.97 -3.63
C GLY A 86 -2.64 -23.71 -2.79
N ARG A 87 -1.79 -22.67 -2.89
CA ARG A 87 -1.92 -21.41 -2.16
C ARG A 87 -2.70 -20.37 -2.96
N ARG A 88 -3.26 -19.40 -2.25
CA ARG A 88 -3.85 -18.18 -2.83
C ARG A 88 -2.81 -17.06 -2.80
N VAL A 89 -2.91 -16.13 -3.76
CA VAL A 89 -2.06 -14.94 -3.78
C VAL A 89 -2.80 -13.79 -3.12
N VAL A 90 -2.20 -13.21 -2.10
CA VAL A 90 -2.63 -11.96 -1.47
C VAL A 90 -1.54 -10.93 -1.72
N ILE A 91 -1.91 -9.77 -2.26
CA ILE A 91 -1.00 -8.63 -2.40
C ILE A 91 -1.50 -7.57 -1.43
N GLU A 92 -0.76 -7.38 -0.35
CA GLU A 92 -0.99 -6.30 0.60
C GLU A 92 -0.40 -4.99 0.07
N ASP A 93 -0.89 -3.87 0.60
CA ASP A 93 -0.33 -2.56 0.34
C ASP A 93 -0.27 -2.16 -1.14
N PHE A 94 -1.22 -2.64 -1.95
CA PHE A 94 -1.27 -2.47 -3.41
C PHE A 94 -1.28 -0.99 -3.85
N HIS A 95 -1.76 -0.08 -3.00
CA HIS A 95 -1.77 1.36 -3.25
C HIS A 95 -0.38 1.99 -3.42
N TYR A 96 0.67 1.41 -2.84
CA TYR A 96 2.05 1.90 -3.00
C TYR A 96 2.70 1.51 -4.33
N ILE A 97 2.09 0.58 -5.08
CA ILE A 97 2.63 0.21 -6.39
C ILE A 97 2.51 1.40 -7.35
N PRO A 98 3.57 1.74 -8.11
CA PRO A 98 3.52 2.83 -9.06
C PRO A 98 2.41 2.65 -10.10
N GLU A 99 1.79 3.75 -10.51
CA GLU A 99 0.63 3.78 -11.39
C GLU A 99 0.82 2.97 -12.68
N GLU A 100 1.97 3.12 -13.35
CA GLU A 100 2.31 2.38 -14.56
C GLU A 100 2.43 0.86 -14.32
N SER A 101 2.89 0.48 -13.13
CA SER A 101 2.96 -0.91 -12.70
C SER A 101 1.56 -1.46 -12.39
N LYS A 102 0.67 -0.69 -11.77
CA LYS A 102 -0.75 -1.08 -11.58
C LYS A 102 -1.46 -1.30 -12.91
N LYS A 103 -1.25 -0.43 -13.91
CA LYS A 103 -1.80 -0.60 -15.27
C LYS A 103 -1.30 -1.87 -15.95
N ARG A 104 0.00 -2.14 -15.87
CA ARG A 104 0.59 -3.39 -16.40
C ARG A 104 -0.02 -4.61 -15.69
N PHE A 105 -0.09 -4.55 -14.37
CA PHE A 105 -0.66 -5.60 -13.54
C PHE A 105 -2.13 -5.88 -13.88
N ALA A 106 -2.94 -4.85 -14.18
CA ALA A 106 -4.33 -5.03 -14.62
C ALA A 106 -4.44 -5.78 -15.97
N VAL A 107 -3.46 -5.64 -16.86
CA VAL A 107 -3.38 -6.43 -18.10
C VAL A 107 -3.03 -7.89 -17.78
N ASP A 108 -2.01 -8.09 -16.96
CA ASP A 108 -1.51 -9.43 -16.61
C ASP A 108 -2.53 -10.24 -15.80
N ILE A 109 -3.26 -9.60 -14.86
CA ILE A 109 -4.30 -10.24 -14.06
C ILE A 109 -5.37 -10.88 -14.96
N LYS A 110 -5.74 -10.23 -16.07
CA LYS A 110 -6.73 -10.80 -16.99
C LYS A 110 -6.29 -12.19 -17.47
N ALA A 111 -5.03 -12.30 -17.91
CA ALA A 111 -4.46 -13.57 -18.37
C ALA A 111 -4.33 -14.59 -17.22
N LEU A 112 -3.94 -14.15 -16.03
CA LEU A 112 -3.82 -15.02 -14.86
C LEU A 112 -5.18 -15.55 -14.38
N LEU A 113 -6.24 -14.74 -14.46
CA LEU A 113 -7.63 -15.16 -14.20
C LEU A 113 -8.10 -16.22 -15.23
N GLU A 114 -7.74 -16.06 -16.50
CA GLU A 114 -8.00 -17.05 -17.55
C GLU A 114 -7.21 -18.35 -17.34
N TYR A 115 -6.02 -18.25 -16.74
CA TYR A 115 -5.31 -19.39 -16.20
C TYR A 115 -5.90 -19.91 -14.89
N GLY A 116 -7.00 -19.39 -14.37
CA GLY A 116 -7.66 -19.87 -13.15
C GLY A 116 -6.91 -19.52 -11.87
N ILE A 117 -6.16 -18.42 -11.87
CA ILE A 117 -5.50 -17.87 -10.68
C ILE A 117 -6.32 -16.70 -10.17
N SER A 118 -6.72 -16.76 -8.90
CA SER A 118 -7.41 -15.67 -8.21
C SER A 118 -6.44 -14.90 -7.31
N PHE A 119 -6.61 -13.59 -7.25
CA PHE A 119 -5.84 -12.67 -6.43
C PHE A 119 -6.76 -12.01 -5.40
N ILE A 120 -6.23 -11.77 -4.20
CA ILE A 120 -6.82 -10.87 -3.22
C ILE A 120 -5.90 -9.65 -3.13
N LEU A 121 -6.42 -8.48 -3.44
CA LEU A 121 -5.67 -7.24 -3.38
C LEU A 121 -6.15 -6.43 -2.18
N VAL A 122 -5.23 -5.99 -1.35
CA VAL A 122 -5.50 -5.19 -0.17
C VAL A 122 -4.74 -3.88 -0.29
N GLY A 123 -5.39 -2.77 0.03
CA GLY A 123 -4.74 -1.47 0.14
C GLY A 123 -5.73 -0.36 0.45
N ALA A 124 -5.20 0.84 0.66
CA ALA A 124 -5.97 2.03 0.99
C ALA A 124 -5.92 3.00 -0.20
N TRP A 125 -7.02 3.11 -0.92
CA TRP A 125 -7.20 4.09 -1.99
C TRP A 125 -8.67 4.53 -2.02
N GLU A 126 -8.93 5.76 -2.48
CA GLU A 126 -10.29 6.31 -2.50
C GLU A 126 -11.02 5.99 -3.82
N GLU A 127 -10.28 5.68 -4.89
CA GLU A 127 -10.83 5.41 -6.21
C GLU A 127 -11.56 4.05 -6.27
N PRO A 128 -12.87 4.01 -6.58
CA PRO A 128 -13.51 2.73 -6.85
C PRO A 128 -13.01 2.17 -8.19
N GLN A 129 -12.95 0.85 -8.28
CA GLN A 129 -12.78 0.06 -9.49
C GLN A 129 -11.47 0.36 -10.25
N VAL A 130 -10.41 0.69 -9.52
CA VAL A 130 -9.07 1.03 -10.06
C VAL A 130 -8.62 0.07 -11.17
N LEU A 131 -8.71 -1.24 -10.94
CA LEU A 131 -8.30 -2.23 -11.93
C LEU A 131 -9.15 -2.22 -13.21
N VAL A 132 -10.47 -2.06 -13.07
CA VAL A 132 -11.40 -2.03 -14.20
C VAL A 132 -11.19 -0.74 -15.02
N ALA A 133 -10.87 0.37 -14.35
CA ALA A 133 -10.51 1.62 -15.01
C ALA A 133 -9.23 1.49 -15.86
N TYR A 134 -8.26 0.67 -15.43
CA TYR A 134 -7.04 0.40 -16.22
C TYR A 134 -7.24 -0.63 -17.33
N ASN A 135 -8.11 -1.62 -17.10
CA ASN A 135 -8.40 -2.66 -18.07
C ASN A 135 -9.89 -3.04 -18.02
N GLY A 136 -10.67 -2.51 -18.96
CA GLY A 136 -12.12 -2.74 -19.03
C GLY A 136 -12.53 -4.21 -19.19
N ASP A 137 -11.63 -5.07 -19.67
CA ASP A 137 -11.87 -6.53 -19.75
C ASP A 137 -11.98 -7.21 -18.38
N LEU A 138 -11.57 -6.53 -17.32
CA LEU A 138 -11.76 -6.98 -15.93
C LEU A 138 -13.17 -6.70 -15.41
N SER A 139 -14.01 -5.99 -16.17
CA SER A 139 -15.41 -5.75 -15.81
C SER A 139 -16.14 -7.08 -15.62
N GLY A 140 -16.80 -7.23 -14.46
CA GLY A 140 -17.48 -8.47 -14.07
C GLY A 140 -16.54 -9.61 -13.65
N ARG A 141 -15.23 -9.37 -13.56
CA ARG A 141 -14.22 -10.33 -13.07
C ARG A 141 -13.55 -9.89 -11.76
N VAL A 142 -13.87 -8.68 -11.28
CA VAL A 142 -13.32 -8.09 -10.06
C VAL A 142 -14.46 -7.73 -9.13
N ASP A 143 -14.43 -8.28 -7.92
CA ASP A 143 -15.28 -7.87 -6.82
C ASP A 143 -14.49 -6.92 -5.92
N GLU A 144 -14.99 -5.70 -5.75
CA GLU A 144 -14.40 -4.70 -4.88
C GLU A 144 -15.19 -4.59 -3.58
N ILE A 145 -14.50 -4.76 -2.45
CA ILE A 145 -15.08 -4.59 -1.11
C ILE A 145 -14.52 -3.30 -0.53
N ASN A 146 -15.34 -2.26 -0.49
CA ASN A 146 -14.96 -1.00 0.14
C ASN A 146 -15.19 -1.08 1.66
N LEU A 147 -14.11 -1.04 2.43
CA LEU A 147 -14.17 -1.05 3.89
C LEU A 147 -14.13 0.39 4.42
N ARG A 148 -15.26 0.85 4.97
CA ARG A 148 -15.33 2.11 5.72
C ARG A 148 -15.89 1.82 7.11
N TRP A 149 -15.27 2.42 8.12
CA TRP A 149 -15.74 2.34 9.49
C TRP A 149 -16.78 3.41 9.75
N THR A 150 -17.93 2.99 10.25
CA THR A 150 -18.96 3.88 10.79
C THR A 150 -18.68 4.20 12.25
N ASP A 151 -19.17 5.34 12.74
CA ASP A 151 -19.14 5.66 14.17
C ASP A 151 -19.73 4.55 15.06
N GLY A 152 -20.71 3.80 14.55
CA GLY A 152 -21.30 2.67 15.28
C GLY A 152 -20.30 1.53 15.47
N GLU A 153 -19.61 1.13 14.40
CA GLU A 153 -18.60 0.08 14.44
C GLU A 153 -17.37 0.52 15.26
N LEU A 154 -16.97 1.79 15.17
CA LEU A 154 -15.91 2.35 16.01
C LEU A 154 -16.26 2.29 17.51
N ARG A 155 -17.52 2.60 17.88
CA ARG A 155 -17.99 2.42 19.26
C ARG A 155 -17.97 0.94 19.68
N GLU A 156 -18.28 0.03 18.77
CA GLU A 156 -18.23 -1.40 19.05
C GLU A 156 -16.80 -1.88 19.30
N VAL A 157 -15.81 -1.35 18.57
CA VAL A 157 -14.39 -1.61 18.84
C VAL A 157 -14.00 -1.15 20.25
N LEU A 158 -14.41 0.05 20.66
CA LEU A 158 -14.17 0.51 22.04
C LEU A 158 -14.88 -0.37 23.07
N ARG A 159 -16.09 -0.86 22.77
CA ARG A 159 -16.83 -1.75 23.66
C ARG A 159 -16.10 -3.09 23.85
N LEU A 160 -15.62 -3.68 22.76
CA LEU A 160 -14.84 -4.93 22.79
C LEU A 160 -13.54 -4.75 23.57
N GLY A 161 -12.85 -3.61 23.41
CA GLY A 161 -11.66 -3.29 24.19
C GLY A 161 -11.94 -3.13 25.68
N GLN A 162 -13.04 -2.45 26.03
CA GLN A 162 -13.50 -2.32 27.41
C GLN A 162 -13.80 -3.68 28.07
N GLU A 163 -14.47 -4.57 27.33
CA GLU A 163 -14.77 -5.94 27.78
C GLU A 163 -13.49 -6.76 27.99
N ALA A 164 -12.55 -6.71 27.04
CA ALA A 164 -11.29 -7.45 27.11
C ALA A 164 -10.41 -7.02 28.29
N LEU A 165 -10.41 -5.71 28.62
CA LEU A 165 -9.62 -5.16 29.73
C LEU A 165 -10.38 -5.11 31.06
N ASN A 166 -11.68 -5.44 31.07
CA ASN A 166 -12.57 -5.24 32.20
C ASN A 166 -12.52 -3.79 32.73
N ILE A 167 -12.74 -2.83 31.84
CA ILE A 167 -12.78 -1.39 32.15
C ILE A 167 -14.11 -0.78 31.69
N SER A 168 -14.42 0.43 32.12
CA SER A 168 -15.58 1.20 31.66
C SER A 168 -15.16 2.62 31.34
N ILE A 169 -15.17 2.98 30.05
CA ILE A 169 -14.87 4.33 29.59
C ILE A 169 -16.17 5.12 29.60
N ALA A 170 -16.13 6.32 30.21
CA ALA A 170 -17.30 7.18 30.27
C ALA A 170 -17.84 7.52 28.86
N PRO A 171 -19.17 7.55 28.65
CA PRO A 171 -19.75 7.73 27.32
C PRO A 171 -19.33 9.02 26.60
N HIS A 172 -18.98 10.07 27.34
CA HIS A 172 -18.51 11.32 26.76
C HIS A 172 -17.08 11.20 26.21
N ILE A 173 -16.20 10.51 26.94
CA ILE A 173 -14.83 10.17 26.50
C ILE A 173 -14.90 9.29 25.25
N SER A 174 -15.70 8.22 25.26
CA SER A 174 -15.83 7.35 24.07
C SER A 174 -16.36 8.10 22.84
N ARG A 175 -17.29 9.04 23.03
CA ARG A 175 -17.80 9.88 21.94
C ARG A 175 -16.70 10.75 21.35
N GLU A 176 -15.92 11.40 22.21
CA GLU A 176 -14.80 12.23 21.79
C GLU A 176 -13.73 11.42 21.05
N MET A 177 -13.38 10.23 21.53
CA MET A 177 -12.41 9.33 20.86
C MET A 177 -12.88 8.94 19.45
N VAL A 178 -14.16 8.62 19.29
CA VAL A 178 -14.75 8.29 17.99
C VAL A 178 -14.73 9.48 17.06
N THR A 179 -15.10 10.68 17.54
CA THR A 179 -15.02 11.91 16.74
C THR A 179 -13.58 12.22 16.33
N ASP A 180 -12.63 12.13 17.26
CA ASP A 180 -11.21 12.37 17.02
C ASP A 180 -10.60 11.42 15.98
N SER A 181 -11.09 10.18 15.93
CA SER A 181 -10.61 9.18 14.97
C SER A 181 -10.92 9.53 13.51
N SER A 182 -11.91 10.39 13.23
CA SER A 182 -12.31 10.76 11.86
C SER A 182 -12.53 9.55 10.92
N GLY A 183 -13.09 8.46 11.45
CA GLY A 183 -13.29 7.21 10.70
C GLY A 183 -12.05 6.32 10.57
N ASN A 184 -10.91 6.71 11.17
CA ASN A 184 -9.67 5.95 11.17
C ASN A 184 -9.60 5.02 12.39
N ILE A 185 -9.79 3.71 12.15
CA ILE A 185 -9.72 2.67 13.18
C ILE A 185 -8.36 2.61 13.88
N GLY A 186 -7.26 2.79 13.15
CA GLY A 186 -5.90 2.75 13.71
C GLY A 186 -5.69 3.89 14.69
N LEU A 187 -6.15 5.10 14.35
CA LEU A 187 -6.12 6.25 15.24
C LEU A 187 -7.01 6.03 16.47
N LEU A 188 -8.22 5.47 16.31
CA LEU A 188 -9.08 5.14 17.46
C LEU A 188 -8.39 4.19 18.44
N GLN A 189 -7.78 3.12 17.93
CA GLN A 189 -7.06 2.14 18.73
C GLN A 189 -5.85 2.77 19.43
N ARG A 190 -5.10 3.65 18.74
CA ARG A 190 -3.99 4.41 19.32
C ARG A 190 -4.45 5.34 20.44
N ILE A 191 -5.56 6.07 20.24
CA ILE A 191 -6.15 6.91 21.29
C ILE A 191 -6.56 6.04 22.49
N ALA A 192 -7.18 4.88 22.27
CA ALA A 192 -7.58 3.96 23.34
C ALA A 192 -6.39 3.39 24.11
N GLU A 193 -5.32 2.99 23.41
CA GLU A 193 -4.07 2.50 24.00
C GLU A 193 -3.42 3.58 24.87
N LYS A 194 -3.28 4.81 24.35
CA LYS A 194 -2.72 5.93 25.10
C LYS A 194 -3.59 6.31 26.29
N LEU A 195 -4.92 6.30 26.15
CA LEU A 195 -5.83 6.51 27.29
C LEU A 195 -5.60 5.47 28.39
N CYS A 196 -5.48 4.19 28.04
CA CYS A 196 -5.19 3.12 29.00
C CYS A 196 -3.83 3.31 29.66
N THR A 197 -2.81 3.71 28.89
CA THR A 197 -1.45 3.99 29.39
C THR A 197 -1.46 5.15 30.39
N GLN A 198 -2.16 6.25 30.08
CA GLN A 198 -2.31 7.40 30.99
C GLN A 198 -3.09 7.01 32.27
N ALA A 199 -3.96 6.00 32.20
CA ALA A 199 -4.70 5.46 33.33
C ALA A 199 -3.97 4.33 34.09
N ASP A 200 -2.71 4.03 33.74
CA ASP A 200 -1.91 2.91 34.28
C ASP A 200 -2.55 1.52 34.07
N ILE A 201 -3.28 1.32 32.97
CA ILE A 201 -3.97 0.07 32.62
C ILE A 201 -3.18 -0.66 31.52
N PHE A 202 -2.47 -1.72 31.91
CA PHE A 202 -1.62 -2.52 31.02
C PHE A 202 -2.08 -3.98 30.84
N GLN A 203 -3.10 -4.39 31.59
CA GLN A 203 -3.65 -5.74 31.57
C GLN A 203 -5.11 -5.70 32.05
N SER A 204 -5.85 -6.78 31.82
CA SER A 204 -7.22 -6.91 32.30
C SER A 204 -7.30 -6.80 33.83
N ALA A 205 -8.26 -6.02 34.32
CA ALA A 205 -8.46 -5.82 35.75
C ALA A 205 -9.35 -6.91 36.37
N PRO A 206 -9.14 -7.30 37.64
CA PRO A 206 -10.00 -8.28 38.32
C PRO A 206 -11.40 -7.70 38.63
N GLU A 207 -11.48 -6.40 38.87
CA GLU A 207 -12.73 -5.65 39.06
C GLU A 207 -12.84 -4.57 37.98
N GLN A 208 -14.06 -4.20 37.60
CA GLN A 208 -14.26 -3.24 36.51
C GLN A 208 -13.75 -1.84 36.89
N LEU A 209 -12.75 -1.34 36.18
CA LEU A 209 -12.17 -0.02 36.46
C LEU A 209 -12.85 1.08 35.62
N PRO A 210 -13.43 2.13 36.25
CA PRO A 210 -14.00 3.26 35.51
C PRO A 210 -12.91 4.25 35.05
N ILE A 211 -13.03 4.74 33.83
CA ILE A 211 -12.23 5.84 33.26
C ILE A 211 -13.19 6.99 32.94
N ASP A 212 -13.18 8.01 33.78
CA ASP A 212 -14.05 9.20 33.70
C ASP A 212 -13.27 10.50 33.92
N ASP A 213 -11.95 10.48 33.69
CA ASP A 213 -11.10 11.67 33.77
C ASP A 213 -10.69 12.15 32.38
N HIS A 214 -11.19 13.33 32.01
CA HIS A 214 -10.90 13.97 30.72
C HIS A 214 -9.42 14.35 30.56
N HIS A 215 -8.70 14.58 31.65
CA HIS A 215 -7.27 14.89 31.59
C HIS A 215 -6.45 13.73 31.02
N LEU A 216 -6.88 12.48 31.24
CA LEU A 216 -6.23 11.30 30.66
C LEU A 216 -6.34 11.32 29.13
N LEU A 217 -7.53 11.65 28.61
CA LEU A 217 -7.75 11.77 27.16
C LEU A 217 -6.96 12.96 26.59
N ALA A 218 -6.92 14.09 27.28
CA ALA A 218 -6.13 15.24 26.87
C ALA A 218 -4.62 14.92 26.78
N ASN A 219 -4.07 14.20 27.77
CA ASN A 219 -2.67 13.78 27.76
C ASN A 219 -2.39 12.76 26.65
N ALA A 220 -3.28 11.79 26.44
CA ALA A 220 -3.21 10.83 25.34
C ALA A 220 -3.13 11.53 23.97
N ARG A 221 -3.96 12.56 23.76
CA ARG A 221 -3.94 13.36 22.51
C ARG A 221 -2.61 14.07 22.29
N LEU A 222 -2.08 14.72 23.33
CA LEU A 222 -0.80 15.43 23.26
C LEU A 222 0.36 14.47 23.01
N GLU A 223 0.32 13.27 23.56
CA GLU A 223 1.34 12.24 23.33
C GLU A 223 1.37 11.80 21.86
N ILE A 224 0.20 11.45 21.29
CA ILE A 224 0.08 11.11 19.86
C ILE A 224 0.61 12.26 18.98
N CYS A 225 0.20 13.49 19.28
CA CYS A 225 0.66 14.65 18.51
C CYS A 225 2.17 14.84 18.59
N ARG A 226 2.80 14.59 19.74
CA ARG A 226 4.27 14.68 19.89
C ARG A 226 4.99 13.61 19.07
N GLU A 227 4.47 12.40 19.02
CA GLU A 227 5.04 11.29 18.25
C GLU A 227 5.03 11.60 16.74
N GLU A 228 3.93 12.14 16.21
CA GLU A 228 3.82 12.47 14.78
C GLU A 228 4.38 13.85 14.39
N ALA A 229 4.73 14.68 15.37
CA ALA A 229 5.04 16.08 15.14
C ALA A 229 6.19 16.28 14.13
N GLN A 230 7.19 15.39 14.14
CA GLN A 230 8.29 15.46 13.19
C GLN A 230 7.80 15.25 11.75
N ARG A 231 6.94 14.24 11.53
CA ARG A 231 6.42 13.91 10.19
C ARG A 231 5.54 15.02 9.65
N TYR A 232 4.61 15.55 10.44
CA TYR A 232 3.72 16.62 9.97
C TYR A 232 4.42 17.98 9.81
N ARG A 233 5.40 18.31 10.66
CA ARG A 233 6.26 19.49 10.41
C ARG A 233 7.08 19.33 9.14
N LYS A 234 7.64 18.14 8.90
CA LYS A 234 8.37 17.84 7.67
C LYS A 234 7.46 17.94 6.45
N PHE A 235 6.22 17.48 6.53
CA PHE A 235 5.22 17.69 5.48
C PHE A 235 5.00 19.17 5.19
N GLY A 236 4.78 20.01 6.20
CA GLY A 236 4.59 21.45 6.00
C GLY A 236 5.81 22.15 5.39
N TRP A 237 7.00 21.92 5.95
CA TRP A 237 8.22 22.63 5.53
C TRP A 237 8.86 22.05 4.28
N SER A 238 9.12 20.74 4.27
CA SER A 238 9.90 20.12 3.20
C SER A 238 9.13 20.00 1.89
N VAL A 239 7.80 19.93 1.90
CA VAL A 239 7.01 20.01 0.66
C VAL A 239 7.05 21.43 0.10
N SER A 240 6.99 22.45 0.96
CA SER A 240 7.11 23.86 0.53
C SER A 240 8.46 24.18 -0.11
N ASP A 241 9.54 23.47 0.26
CA ASP A 241 10.87 23.60 -0.38
C ASP A 241 10.94 23.02 -1.80
N GLY A 242 9.92 22.27 -2.24
CA GLY A 242 9.90 21.61 -3.54
C GLY A 242 11.04 20.59 -3.73
N PHE A 243 11.18 20.09 -4.96
CA PHE A 243 12.28 19.21 -5.38
C PHE A 243 13.65 19.88 -5.22
N ALA A 244 14.73 19.10 -5.12
CA ALA A 244 16.11 19.59 -4.94
C ALA A 244 16.51 20.77 -5.86
N ASN A 245 16.04 20.78 -7.10
CA ASN A 245 16.35 21.80 -8.12
C ASN A 245 15.20 22.81 -8.34
N SER A 246 14.26 22.93 -7.40
CA SER A 246 13.13 23.86 -7.54
C SER A 246 13.58 25.31 -7.39
N ASN A 247 13.17 26.15 -8.34
CA ASN A 247 13.31 27.60 -8.22
C ASN A 247 12.27 28.17 -7.25
N GLU A 248 12.44 29.44 -6.86
CA GLU A 248 11.56 30.13 -5.91
C GLU A 248 10.09 30.16 -6.33
N ARG A 249 9.81 30.26 -7.64
CA ARG A 249 8.44 30.22 -8.16
C ARG A 249 7.78 28.86 -7.89
N THR A 250 8.51 27.77 -8.16
CA THR A 250 8.03 26.40 -7.91
C THR A 250 7.82 26.14 -6.42
N LYS A 251 8.73 26.61 -5.55
CA LYS A 251 8.57 26.54 -4.09
C LYS A 251 7.31 27.28 -3.64
N GLY A 252 7.10 28.50 -4.17
CA GLY A 252 5.90 29.28 -3.92
C GLY A 252 4.62 28.52 -4.27
N ILE A 253 4.60 27.75 -5.36
CA ILE A 253 3.43 26.93 -5.73
C ILE A 253 3.17 25.83 -4.69
N TYR A 254 4.19 25.07 -4.28
CA TYR A 254 4.01 24.02 -3.27
C TYR A 254 3.59 24.60 -1.91
N MET A 255 4.18 25.72 -1.50
CA MET A 255 3.76 26.45 -0.31
C MET A 255 2.27 26.82 -0.37
N ARG A 256 1.78 27.33 -1.50
CA ARG A 256 0.34 27.65 -1.66
C ARG A 256 -0.55 26.41 -1.65
N ILE A 257 -0.09 25.28 -2.21
CA ILE A 257 -0.82 24.00 -2.10
C ILE A 257 -0.94 23.58 -0.64
N ILE A 258 0.16 23.60 0.12
CA ILE A 258 0.15 23.28 1.55
C ILE A 258 -0.74 24.25 2.33
N GLN A 259 -0.68 25.55 2.03
CA GLN A 259 -1.54 26.55 2.66
C GLN A 259 -3.03 26.21 2.45
N VAL A 260 -3.44 25.89 1.22
CA VAL A 260 -4.82 25.48 0.91
C VAL A 260 -5.21 24.22 1.68
N CYS A 261 -4.33 23.22 1.80
CA CYS A 261 -4.60 22.02 2.58
C CYS A 261 -4.78 22.31 4.08
N VAL A 262 -3.94 23.17 4.66
CA VAL A 262 -4.00 23.50 6.09
C VAL A 262 -5.23 24.33 6.42
N GLU A 263 -5.60 25.28 5.56
CA GLU A 263 -6.75 26.20 5.73
C GLU A 263 -8.10 25.57 5.38
N ALA A 264 -8.12 24.46 4.61
CA ALA A 264 -9.34 23.76 4.27
C ALA A 264 -10.08 23.24 5.51
N THR A 265 -11.41 23.26 5.49
CA THR A 265 -12.18 22.73 6.64
C THR A 265 -12.01 21.22 6.78
N GLU A 266 -12.30 20.66 7.95
CA GLU A 266 -12.28 19.21 8.17
C GLU A 266 -13.20 18.47 7.18
N ALA A 267 -14.41 19.00 6.94
CA ALA A 267 -15.36 18.42 5.98
C ALA A 267 -14.81 18.42 4.55
N GLU A 268 -14.10 19.47 4.14
CA GLU A 268 -13.47 19.55 2.82
C GLU A 268 -12.32 18.53 2.67
N LEU A 269 -11.48 18.38 3.70
CA LEU A 269 -10.37 17.43 3.66
C LEU A 269 -10.83 15.97 3.68
N LEU A 270 -11.93 15.69 4.40
CA LEU A 270 -12.56 14.36 4.42
C LEU A 270 -13.25 14.04 3.09
N ALA A 271 -13.83 15.04 2.41
CA ALA A 271 -14.47 14.86 1.10
C ALA A 271 -13.45 14.84 -0.06
N GLY A 272 -12.27 15.42 0.15
CA GLY A 272 -11.27 15.69 -0.88
C GLY A 272 -11.47 17.06 -1.53
N LEU A 273 -10.35 17.69 -1.92
CA LEU A 273 -10.31 19.02 -2.51
C LEU A 273 -10.26 18.93 -4.04
N PRO A 274 -11.31 19.40 -4.76
CA PRO A 274 -11.28 19.40 -6.21
C PRO A 274 -10.16 20.29 -6.75
N GLN A 275 -9.47 19.83 -7.81
CA GLN A 275 -8.36 20.54 -8.43
C GLN A 275 -8.72 21.99 -8.80
N ASP A 276 -9.92 22.20 -9.35
CA ASP A 276 -10.34 23.53 -9.78
C ASP A 276 -10.60 24.47 -8.59
N ALA A 277 -11.06 23.94 -7.45
CA ALA A 277 -11.18 24.70 -6.21
C ALA A 277 -9.80 25.08 -5.63
N ILE A 278 -8.82 24.16 -5.71
CA ILE A 278 -7.43 24.45 -5.32
C ILE A 278 -6.87 25.57 -6.21
N ILE A 279 -7.05 25.47 -7.53
CA ILE A 279 -6.61 26.48 -8.49
C ILE A 279 -7.22 27.85 -8.16
N GLU A 280 -8.53 27.90 -7.95
CA GLU A 280 -9.23 29.15 -7.62
C GLU A 280 -8.70 29.79 -6.32
N ARG A 281 -8.51 28.99 -5.25
CA ARG A 281 -7.97 29.48 -3.97
C ARG A 281 -6.55 30.01 -4.12
N ILE A 282 -5.68 29.27 -4.81
CA ILE A 282 -4.29 29.70 -5.03
C ILE A 282 -4.24 30.99 -5.86
N GLN A 283 -5.06 31.10 -6.91
CA GLN A 283 -5.06 32.29 -7.77
C GLN A 283 -5.64 33.53 -7.08
N LYS A 284 -6.52 33.35 -6.08
CA LYS A 284 -6.96 34.44 -5.19
C LYS A 284 -5.83 34.93 -4.27
N LEU A 285 -4.95 34.03 -3.84
CA LEU A 285 -3.80 34.36 -3.00
C LEU A 285 -2.62 34.93 -3.80
N ASP A 286 -2.44 34.46 -5.02
CA ASP A 286 -1.35 34.83 -5.92
C ASP A 286 -1.77 34.67 -7.40
N SER A 287 -2.14 35.79 -8.03
CA SER A 287 -2.63 35.81 -9.40
C SER A 287 -1.58 35.51 -10.46
N GLU A 288 -0.28 35.54 -10.11
CA GLU A 288 0.81 35.23 -11.05
C GLU A 288 1.03 33.72 -11.22
N ILE A 289 0.48 32.91 -10.31
CA ILE A 289 0.52 31.46 -10.40
C ILE A 289 -0.52 30.97 -11.43
N THR A 290 -0.05 30.25 -12.43
CA THR A 290 -0.91 29.74 -13.51
C THR A 290 -1.57 28.42 -13.13
N ALA A 291 -2.81 28.20 -13.58
CA ALA A 291 -3.51 26.93 -13.41
C ALA A 291 -2.68 25.71 -13.89
N ASN A 292 -1.96 25.84 -15.01
CA ASN A 292 -1.09 24.78 -15.54
C ASN A 292 0.05 24.42 -14.56
N SER A 293 0.66 25.42 -13.93
CA SER A 293 1.73 25.20 -12.96
C SER A 293 1.23 24.52 -11.68
N ILE A 294 0.01 24.83 -11.24
CA ILE A 294 -0.65 24.17 -10.10
C ILE A 294 -0.93 22.70 -10.43
N ARG A 295 -1.52 22.42 -11.61
CA ARG A 295 -1.77 21.04 -12.06
C ARG A 295 -0.51 20.20 -12.11
N ASN A 296 0.57 20.75 -12.65
CA ASN A 296 1.86 20.06 -12.72
C ASN A 296 2.45 19.78 -11.33
N ALA A 297 2.28 20.71 -10.38
CA ALA A 297 2.72 20.52 -9.00
C ALA A 297 1.88 19.46 -8.28
N LEU A 298 0.55 19.48 -8.42
CA LEU A 298 -0.37 18.49 -7.86
C LEU A 298 -0.02 17.07 -8.34
N ASN A 299 0.19 16.88 -9.65
CA ASN A 299 0.58 15.58 -10.22
C ASN A 299 1.93 15.04 -9.72
N ARG A 300 2.75 15.88 -9.09
CA ARG A 300 4.08 15.52 -8.55
C ARG A 300 4.12 15.49 -7.03
N LEU A 301 2.99 15.71 -6.36
CA LEU A 301 2.92 15.87 -4.91
C LEU A 301 3.38 14.62 -4.16
N ASP A 302 2.94 13.44 -4.60
CA ASP A 302 3.30 12.15 -4.01
C ASP A 302 4.80 11.87 -4.18
N ALA A 303 5.32 12.10 -5.40
CA ALA A 303 6.74 11.95 -5.71
C ALA A 303 7.61 12.92 -4.89
N LEU A 304 7.13 14.15 -4.66
CA LEU A 304 7.83 15.12 -3.83
C LEU A 304 7.90 14.66 -2.37
N GLN A 305 6.80 14.17 -1.81
CA GLN A 305 6.80 13.63 -0.44
C GLN A 305 7.76 12.43 -0.31
N ALA A 306 7.78 11.54 -1.30
CA ALA A 306 8.73 10.42 -1.35
C ALA A 306 10.20 10.90 -1.40
N GLU A 307 10.54 11.87 -2.27
CA GLU A 307 11.90 12.46 -2.32
C GLU A 307 12.29 13.08 -0.98
N LYS A 308 11.33 13.71 -0.29
CA LYS A 308 11.55 14.27 1.04
C LYS A 308 11.53 13.23 2.16
N ALA A 309 11.40 11.94 1.86
CA ALA A 309 11.28 10.88 2.86
C ALA A 309 10.15 11.18 3.88
N ILE A 310 8.98 11.53 3.36
CA ILE A 310 7.72 11.62 4.11
C ILE A 310 6.92 10.38 3.74
N TYR A 311 6.96 9.37 4.62
CA TYR A 311 6.28 8.10 4.42
C TYR A 311 5.59 7.67 5.73
N PRO A 312 4.32 7.22 5.67
CA PRO A 312 3.41 7.29 4.53
C PRO A 312 3.17 8.74 4.04
N VAL A 313 2.73 8.90 2.79
CA VAL A 313 2.37 10.23 2.27
C VAL A 313 1.21 10.81 3.07
N VAL A 314 1.16 12.13 3.22
CA VAL A 314 0.13 12.81 4.02
C VAL A 314 -1.04 13.22 3.13
N ALA A 315 -0.76 13.75 1.94
CA ALA A 315 -1.76 14.10 0.93
C ALA A 315 -1.43 13.45 -0.41
N THR A 316 -2.44 13.02 -1.15
CA THR A 316 -2.27 12.42 -2.48
C THR A 316 -3.16 13.12 -3.50
N PHE A 317 -2.69 13.25 -4.73
CA PHE A 317 -3.49 13.81 -5.83
C PHE A 317 -3.84 12.73 -6.85
N ASN A 318 -5.14 12.54 -7.09
CA ASN A 318 -5.63 11.66 -8.13
C ASN A 318 -5.78 12.42 -9.45
N PRO A 319 -4.99 12.09 -10.50
CA PRO A 319 -5.07 12.75 -11.80
C PRO A 319 -6.35 12.41 -12.59
N VAL A 320 -6.94 11.22 -12.37
CA VAL A 320 -8.17 10.76 -13.03
C VAL A 320 -9.37 11.50 -12.46
N GLY A 321 -9.53 11.46 -11.13
CA GLY A 321 -10.62 12.13 -10.40
C GLY A 321 -10.43 13.64 -10.25
N LYS A 322 -9.21 14.15 -10.49
CA LYS A 322 -8.80 15.55 -10.30
C LYS A 322 -9.12 16.05 -8.89
N ILE A 323 -8.80 15.23 -7.90
CA ILE A 323 -9.09 15.52 -6.48
C ILE A 323 -7.83 15.27 -5.66
N LEU A 324 -7.54 16.18 -4.73
CA LEU A 324 -6.52 15.99 -3.70
C LEU A 324 -7.20 15.40 -2.47
N ASN A 325 -6.75 14.24 -2.04
CA ASN A 325 -7.26 13.56 -0.86
C ASN A 325 -6.22 13.59 0.25
N LEU A 326 -6.71 13.63 1.49
CA LEU A 326 -5.86 13.39 2.65
C LEU A 326 -5.61 11.88 2.76
N ALA A 327 -4.40 11.45 2.40
CA ALA A 327 -4.00 10.06 2.53
C ALA A 327 -3.88 9.64 4.00
N ASP A 328 -3.47 10.58 4.86
CA ASP A 328 -3.36 10.38 6.29
C ASP A 328 -4.34 11.26 7.07
N ARG A 329 -5.49 10.69 7.44
CA ARG A 329 -6.54 11.37 8.21
C ARG A 329 -6.10 11.78 9.62
N GLU A 330 -5.01 11.22 10.15
CA GLU A 330 -4.46 11.63 11.44
C GLU A 330 -3.91 13.07 11.42
N LEU A 331 -3.67 13.66 10.23
CA LEU A 331 -3.39 15.10 10.13
C LEU A 331 -4.53 15.96 10.72
N LEU A 332 -5.79 15.52 10.59
CA LEU A 332 -6.94 16.26 11.16
C LEU A 332 -6.88 16.29 12.68
N PHE A 333 -6.51 15.15 13.27
CA PHE A 333 -6.28 15.03 14.70
C PHE A 333 -5.12 15.92 15.16
N TYR A 334 -3.99 15.85 14.47
CA TYR A 334 -2.81 16.68 14.76
C TYR A 334 -3.08 18.19 14.59
N ARG A 335 -3.96 18.59 13.67
CA ARG A 335 -4.33 20.00 13.50
C ARG A 335 -5.20 20.50 14.66
N LYS A 336 -5.99 19.62 15.27
CA LYS A 336 -6.97 19.95 16.30
C LYS A 336 -6.34 20.14 17.69
N TYR A 337 -5.23 19.46 17.99
CA TYR A 337 -4.60 19.38 19.32
C TYR A 337 -3.15 19.87 19.31
#